data_AF-D3BQU4-F1
#
_entry.id   AF-D3BQU4-F1
#
_cell.length_a   1.000
_cell.length_b   1.000
_cell.length_c   1.000
_cell.angle_alpha   90.00
_cell.angle_beta   90.00
_cell.angle_gamma   90.00
#
_symmetry.space_group_name_H-M   'P 1'
#
loop_
_entity.id
_entity.type
_entity.pdbx_description
1 polymer ?
#
loop_
_entity_poly.entity_id
_entity_poly.type
_entity_poly.pdbx_seq_one_letter_code
_entity_poly.pdbx_strand_id
1 'polypeptide(L)'
;MSNQNRAPHPLSLLPPSNFNLAEWKIKYMNEDVRTVALPWFWQNFDAEGYCVYFASYLYCDELGTVVYKTQGLINGMFQRLESLRKWAFASVLITGDKIDGDVENQELTGIWIFRGQELPQDLKDYDDYINFNWHHLDIRDPLNRTLIEDYLAWDGDLGGRKFIQGQIYK
;
A
#
# COMPACT_ATOMS: atom_id res chain seq x y z
N MET A 1 -14.44 33.84 -14.13
CA MET A 1 -14.01 32.60 -13.46
C MET A 1 -14.00 31.52 -14.53
N SER A 2 -12.82 31.18 -15.04
CA SER A 2 -12.66 30.20 -16.11
C SER A 2 -12.95 28.80 -15.55
N ASN A 3 -14.06 28.20 -15.98
CA ASN A 3 -14.30 26.77 -15.87
C ASN A 3 -13.23 26.05 -16.69
N GLN A 4 -12.09 25.73 -16.08
CA GLN A 4 -11.18 24.75 -16.64
C GLN A 4 -11.85 23.39 -16.48
N ASN A 5 -12.39 22.90 -17.59
CA ASN A 5 -12.79 21.51 -17.75
C ASN A 5 -11.51 20.66 -17.64
N ARG A 6 -11.11 20.30 -16.41
CA ARG A 6 -9.98 19.37 -16.21
C ARG A 6 -10.36 18.05 -16.85
N ALA A 7 -9.48 17.53 -17.72
CA ALA A 7 -9.68 16.21 -18.30
C ALA A 7 -9.90 15.18 -17.17
N PRO A 8 -10.83 14.23 -17.34
CA PRO A 8 -11.05 13.17 -16.37
C PRO A 8 -9.75 12.40 -16.14
N HIS A 9 -9.50 11.98 -14.90
CA HIS A 9 -8.31 11.20 -14.54
C HIS A 9 -8.28 9.90 -15.38
N PRO A 10 -7.14 9.45 -15.91
CA PRO A 10 -7.08 8.25 -16.76
C PRO A 10 -7.76 7.02 -16.14
N LEU A 11 -7.52 6.77 -14.85
CA LEU A 11 -8.14 5.66 -14.10
C LEU A 11 -9.67 5.74 -13.98
N SER A 12 -10.28 6.92 -14.18
CA SER A 12 -11.74 7.07 -14.21
C SER A 12 -12.38 6.59 -15.53
N LEU A 13 -11.57 6.40 -16.57
CA LEU A 13 -12.01 5.93 -17.88
C LEU A 13 -12.01 4.40 -18.01
N LEU A 14 -11.51 3.69 -16.99
CA LEU A 14 -11.48 2.23 -16.96
C LEU A 14 -12.91 1.64 -16.86
N PRO A 15 -13.15 0.41 -17.36
CA PRO A 15 -14.44 -0.26 -17.25
C PRO A 15 -14.90 -0.32 -15.78
N PRO A 16 -16.18 -0.09 -15.44
CA PRO A 16 -16.63 0.00 -14.06
C PRO A 16 -16.25 -1.23 -13.24
N SER A 17 -15.97 -1.01 -11.95
CA SER A 17 -15.64 -2.08 -10.99
C SER A 17 -16.70 -2.12 -9.89
N ASN A 18 -17.03 -3.33 -9.42
CA ASN A 18 -17.95 -3.52 -8.31
C ASN A 18 -17.30 -3.24 -6.95
N PHE A 19 -15.96 -3.17 -6.89
CA PHE A 19 -15.25 -2.87 -5.67
C PHE A 19 -15.25 -1.36 -5.39
N ASN A 20 -15.87 -0.98 -4.27
CA ASN A 20 -15.88 0.41 -3.81
C ASN A 20 -14.69 0.69 -2.88
N LEU A 21 -13.62 1.28 -3.43
CA LEU A 21 -12.42 1.63 -2.66
C LEU A 21 -12.68 2.64 -1.54
N ALA A 22 -13.64 3.55 -1.70
CA ALA A 22 -13.98 4.51 -0.64
C ALA A 22 -14.65 3.83 0.55
N GLU A 23 -15.54 2.86 0.29
CA GLU A 23 -16.16 2.04 1.33
C GLU A 23 -15.14 1.14 2.01
N TRP A 24 -14.23 0.54 1.25
CA TRP A 24 -13.08 -0.19 1.79
C TRP A 24 -12.31 0.65 2.81
N LYS A 25 -11.92 1.87 2.44
CA LYS A 25 -11.18 2.79 3.32
C LYS A 25 -11.93 3.12 4.60
N ILE A 26 -13.26 3.28 4.52
CA ILE A 26 -14.09 3.55 5.69
C ILE A 26 -14.13 2.32 6.60
N LYS A 27 -14.37 1.13 6.03
CA LYS A 27 -14.39 -0.14 6.77
C LYS A 27 -13.07 -0.44 7.45
N TYR A 28 -11.97 -0.38 6.71
CA TYR A 28 -10.63 -0.63 7.21
C TYR A 28 -10.24 0.29 8.39
N MET A 29 -10.67 1.55 8.35
CA MET A 29 -10.26 2.54 9.36
C MET A 29 -11.11 2.54 10.62
N ASN A 30 -12.32 1.99 10.58
CA ASN A 30 -13.29 2.10 11.66
C ASN A 30 -13.63 0.77 12.31
N GLU A 31 -13.29 -0.36 11.69
CA GLU A 31 -13.63 -1.70 12.15
C GLU A 31 -12.37 -2.52 12.45
N ASP A 32 -12.53 -3.65 13.14
CA ASP A 32 -11.45 -4.60 13.36
C ASP A 32 -10.98 -5.20 12.01
N VAL A 33 -9.67 -5.11 11.74
CA VAL A 33 -9.12 -5.46 10.43
C VAL A 33 -9.27 -6.96 10.16
N ARG A 34 -8.90 -7.82 11.12
CA ARG A 34 -8.88 -9.27 10.93
C ARG A 34 -10.28 -9.87 10.86
N THR A 35 -11.18 -9.45 11.73
CA THR A 35 -12.49 -10.09 11.89
C THR A 35 -13.60 -9.45 11.07
N VAL A 36 -13.45 -8.20 10.62
CA VAL A 36 -14.48 -7.46 9.88
C VAL A 36 -13.98 -6.95 8.54
N ALA A 37 -12.93 -6.13 8.52
CA ALA A 37 -12.51 -5.45 7.29
C ALA A 37 -12.00 -6.43 6.24
N LEU A 38 -11.10 -7.36 6.59
CA LEU A 38 -10.55 -8.35 5.65
C LEU A 38 -11.61 -9.30 5.08
N PRO A 39 -12.53 -9.88 5.86
CA PRO A 39 -13.65 -10.63 5.31
C PRO A 39 -14.48 -9.81 4.32
N TRP A 40 -14.77 -8.53 4.63
CA TRP A 40 -15.46 -7.63 3.72
C TRP A 40 -14.63 -7.38 2.45
N PHE A 41 -13.32 -7.15 2.57
CA PHE A 41 -12.42 -6.96 1.44
C PHE A 41 -12.52 -8.13 0.48
N TRP A 42 -12.31 -9.35 0.95
CA TRP A 42 -12.31 -10.53 0.08
C TRP A 42 -13.68 -10.88 -0.51
N GLN A 43 -14.78 -10.47 0.13
CA GLN A 43 -16.12 -10.63 -0.44
C GLN A 43 -16.42 -9.63 -1.55
N ASN A 44 -15.80 -8.44 -1.52
CA ASN A 44 -16.11 -7.34 -2.43
C ASN A 44 -15.00 -7.04 -3.44
N PHE A 45 -13.79 -7.53 -3.22
CA PHE A 45 -12.63 -7.24 -4.06
C PHE A 45 -12.86 -7.75 -5.48
N ASP A 46 -12.64 -6.86 -6.42
CA ASP A 46 -12.83 -7.10 -7.85
C ASP A 46 -11.46 -7.14 -8.53
N ALA A 47 -10.98 -8.35 -8.80
CA ALA A 47 -9.68 -8.59 -9.41
C ALA A 47 -9.59 -8.18 -10.88
N GLU A 48 -10.70 -7.92 -11.56
CA GLU A 48 -10.70 -7.34 -12.91
C GLU A 48 -10.61 -5.81 -12.85
N GLY A 49 -11.15 -5.23 -11.78
CA GLY A 49 -11.11 -3.80 -11.52
C GLY A 49 -9.83 -3.32 -10.81
N TYR A 50 -9.19 -4.15 -10.01
CA TYR A 50 -8.09 -3.75 -9.13
C TYR A 50 -6.98 -4.79 -9.12
N CYS A 51 -5.76 -4.32 -8.93
CA CYS A 51 -4.57 -5.14 -8.76
C CYS A 51 -3.92 -4.87 -7.41
N VAL A 52 -3.16 -5.85 -6.94
CA VAL A 52 -2.42 -5.77 -5.68
C VAL A 52 -0.93 -5.95 -5.96
N TYR A 53 -0.12 -5.04 -5.41
CA TYR A 53 1.33 -5.10 -5.50
C TYR A 53 1.97 -5.12 -4.12
N PHE A 54 3.01 -5.93 -3.98
CA PHE A 54 3.97 -5.81 -2.91
C PHE A 54 5.11 -4.90 -3.36
N ALA A 55 5.36 -3.83 -2.60
CA ALA A 55 6.47 -2.93 -2.81
C ALA A 55 7.56 -3.19 -1.76
N SER A 56 8.81 -3.32 -2.17
CA SER A 56 9.97 -3.40 -1.26
C SER A 56 11.02 -2.36 -1.63
N TYR A 57 11.39 -1.51 -0.68
CA TYR A 57 12.41 -0.49 -0.88
C TYR A 57 13.78 -1.12 -1.14
N LEU A 58 14.48 -0.65 -2.17
CA LEU A 58 15.74 -1.26 -2.63
C LEU A 58 16.94 -0.91 -1.73
N TYR A 59 16.90 0.24 -1.07
CA TYR A 59 18.03 0.79 -0.30
C TYR A 59 17.79 0.68 1.21
N CYS A 60 17.34 -0.48 1.69
CA CYS A 60 17.04 -0.72 3.10
C CYS A 60 18.26 -0.53 4.01
N ASP A 61 19.47 -0.79 3.49
CA ASP A 61 20.75 -0.56 4.15
C ASP A 61 21.03 0.92 4.47
N GLU A 62 20.37 1.86 3.78
CA GLU A 62 20.51 3.30 4.00
C GLU A 62 19.54 3.86 5.07
N LEU A 63 18.52 3.10 5.50
CA LEU A 63 17.47 3.58 6.42
C LEU A 63 17.98 3.87 7.84
N GLY A 64 19.17 3.38 8.20
CA GLY A 64 19.80 3.57 9.51
C GLY A 64 18.96 3.01 10.66
N THR A 65 19.13 3.55 11.88
CA THR A 65 18.42 3.06 13.08
C THR A 65 17.28 3.96 13.56
N VAL A 66 17.13 5.15 12.95
CA VAL A 66 16.16 6.16 13.38
C VAL A 66 14.84 6.00 12.60
N VAL A 67 13.90 5.25 13.16
CA VAL A 67 12.59 4.93 12.55
C VAL A 67 11.83 6.16 12.04
N TYR A 68 11.91 7.29 12.76
CA TYR A 68 11.22 8.53 12.34
C TYR A 68 11.73 9.08 10.99
N LYS A 69 13.01 8.87 10.65
CA LYS A 69 13.54 9.25 9.32
C LYS A 69 12.91 8.41 8.22
N THR A 70 12.84 7.10 8.42
CA THR A 70 12.15 6.17 7.51
C THR A 70 10.68 6.55 7.35
N GLN A 71 9.99 6.90 8.45
CA GLN A 71 8.61 7.40 8.39
C GLN A 71 8.47 8.68 7.57
N GLY A 72 9.45 9.59 7.65
CA GLY A 72 9.49 10.82 6.86
C GLY A 72 9.57 10.57 5.35
N LEU A 73 10.34 9.56 4.94
CA LEU A 73 10.42 9.12 3.53
C LEU A 73 9.05 8.68 3.00
N ILE A 74 8.34 7.83 3.76
CA ILE A 74 7.00 7.33 3.41
C ILE A 74 6.00 8.48 3.29
N ASN A 75 5.98 9.37 4.30
CA ASN A 75 5.08 10.52 4.30
C ASN A 75 5.33 11.45 3.11
N GLY A 76 6.60 11.67 2.74
CA GLY A 76 6.95 12.45 1.56
C GLY A 76 6.42 11.81 0.28
N MET A 77 6.55 10.49 0.14
CA MET A 77 5.98 9.75 -1.00
C MET A 77 4.46 9.90 -1.05
N PHE A 78 3.76 9.71 0.07
CA PHE A 78 2.29 9.82 0.12
C PHE A 78 1.80 11.21 -0.31
N GLN A 79 2.47 12.28 0.13
CA GLN A 79 2.12 13.65 -0.26
C GLN A 79 2.27 13.89 -1.77
N ARG A 80 3.30 13.31 -2.39
CA ARG A 80 3.53 13.43 -3.84
C ARG A 80 2.51 12.65 -4.66
N LEU A 81 1.98 11.56 -4.11
CA LEU A 81 1.00 10.71 -4.78
C LEU A 81 -0.45 11.17 -4.61
N GLU A 82 -0.75 12.35 -4.05
CA GLU A 82 -2.12 12.81 -3.74
C GLU A 82 -3.11 12.70 -4.91
N SER A 83 -2.67 12.78 -6.17
CA SER A 83 -3.53 12.55 -7.35
C SER A 83 -4.12 11.12 -7.40
N LEU A 84 -3.36 10.12 -6.95
CA LEU A 84 -3.76 8.72 -6.86
C LEU A 84 -4.62 8.40 -5.66
N ARG A 85 -4.79 9.33 -4.73
CA ARG A 85 -5.45 9.04 -3.45
C ARG A 85 -6.87 8.49 -3.64
N LYS A 86 -7.59 8.92 -4.66
CA LYS A 86 -8.94 8.39 -4.96
C LYS A 86 -8.94 6.97 -5.54
N TRP A 87 -7.80 6.52 -6.07
CA TRP A 87 -7.67 5.33 -6.90
C TRP A 87 -6.79 4.25 -6.29
N ALA A 88 -6.13 4.54 -5.17
CA ALA A 88 -5.25 3.60 -4.51
C ALA A 88 -5.43 3.60 -3.00
N PHE A 89 -5.01 2.50 -2.39
CA PHE A 89 -4.85 2.33 -0.95
C PHE A 89 -3.55 1.59 -0.70
N ALA A 90 -2.85 1.89 0.39
CA ALA A 90 -1.68 1.10 0.76
C ALA A 90 -1.55 0.95 2.27
N SER A 91 -0.95 -0.18 2.66
CA SER A 91 -0.45 -0.43 4.00
C SER A 91 1.06 -0.65 3.91
N VAL A 92 1.83 0.32 4.38
CA VAL A 92 3.29 0.35 4.30
C VAL A 92 3.86 0.21 5.70
N LEU A 93 4.72 -0.77 5.88
CA LEU A 93 5.30 -1.15 7.16
C LEU A 93 6.81 -0.88 7.16
N ILE A 94 7.27 -0.47 8.33
CA ILE A 94 8.65 -0.52 8.72
C ILE A 94 8.77 -1.75 9.61
N THR A 95 9.61 -2.68 9.21
CA THR A 95 9.98 -3.85 10.00
C THR A 95 11.46 -3.78 10.34
N GLY A 96 11.90 -4.53 11.35
CA GLY A 96 13.29 -4.48 11.80
C GLY A 96 13.53 -5.22 13.11
N ASP A 97 14.77 -5.23 13.55
CA ASP A 97 15.20 -5.93 14.75
C ASP A 97 15.38 -4.94 15.90
N LYS A 98 14.61 -5.15 16.99
CA LYS A 98 14.77 -4.36 18.22
C LYS A 98 15.94 -4.92 19.03
N ILE A 99 17.03 -4.16 19.12
CA ILE A 99 18.27 -4.54 19.82
C ILE A 99 18.64 -3.39 20.75
N ASP A 100 18.71 -3.67 22.06
CA ASP A 100 19.10 -2.71 23.11
C ASP A 100 18.36 -1.36 23.09
N GLY A 101 17.13 -1.35 22.59
CA GLY A 101 16.27 -0.15 22.51
C GLY A 101 16.32 0.57 21.16
N ASP A 102 17.27 0.22 20.29
CA ASP A 102 17.36 0.70 18.92
C ASP A 102 16.68 -0.28 17.94
N VAL A 103 16.40 0.20 16.73
CA VAL A 103 15.87 -0.61 15.63
C VAL A 103 16.95 -0.73 14.56
N GLU A 104 17.45 -1.94 14.36
CA GLU A 104 18.42 -2.25 13.31
C GLU A 104 17.77 -3.01 12.14
N ASN A 105 18.49 -3.12 11.01
CA ASN A 105 18.05 -3.85 9.82
C ASN A 105 16.63 -3.46 9.39
N GLN A 106 16.36 -2.14 9.35
CA GLN A 106 15.06 -1.65 8.93
C GLN A 106 14.77 -2.07 7.49
N GLU A 107 13.57 -2.58 7.27
CA GLU A 107 13.03 -2.82 5.93
C GLU A 107 11.77 -1.98 5.75
N LEU A 108 11.63 -1.42 4.55
CA LEU A 108 10.46 -0.67 4.14
C LEU A 108 9.72 -1.44 3.06
N THR A 109 8.57 -1.98 3.41
CA THR A 109 7.76 -2.82 2.53
C THR A 109 6.28 -2.46 2.64
N GLY A 110 5.47 -2.79 1.64
CA GLY A 110 4.05 -2.49 1.72
C GLY A 110 3.17 -3.17 0.69
N ILE A 111 1.91 -3.36 1.06
CA ILE A 111 0.86 -3.80 0.15
C ILE A 111 0.15 -2.57 -0.41
N TRP A 112 0.07 -2.53 -1.73
CA TRP A 112 -0.60 -1.47 -2.49
C TRP A 112 -1.73 -2.07 -3.30
N ILE A 113 -2.90 -1.44 -3.22
CA ILE A 113 -4.08 -1.75 -4.01
C ILE A 113 -4.30 -0.60 -4.97
N PHE A 114 -4.29 -0.87 -6.27
CA PHE A 114 -4.48 0.14 -7.31
C PHE A 114 -5.69 -0.18 -8.17
N ARG A 115 -6.39 0.86 -8.61
CA ARG A 115 -7.39 0.74 -9.66
C ARG A 115 -6.72 0.39 -10.99
N GLY A 116 -7.24 -0.62 -11.67
CA GLY A 116 -6.72 -1.13 -12.93
C GLY A 116 -5.96 -2.44 -12.75
N GLN A 117 -5.24 -2.85 -13.79
CA GLN A 117 -4.49 -4.10 -13.85
C GLN A 117 -2.96 -3.91 -13.78
N GLU A 118 -2.52 -2.65 -13.71
CA GLU A 118 -1.10 -2.30 -13.72
C GLU A 118 -0.81 -1.17 -12.74
N LEU A 119 0.47 -0.94 -12.45
CA LEU A 119 0.91 0.25 -11.72
C LEU A 119 0.44 1.53 -12.43
N PRO A 120 -0.23 2.46 -11.73
CA PRO A 120 -0.70 3.71 -12.32
C PRO A 120 0.42 4.58 -12.91
N GLN A 121 0.11 5.36 -13.95
CA GLN A 121 1.09 6.26 -14.55
C GLN A 121 1.54 7.35 -13.57
N ASP A 122 0.64 7.91 -12.76
CA ASP A 122 0.99 8.90 -11.74
C ASP A 122 2.06 8.38 -10.74
N LEU A 123 2.09 7.07 -10.49
CA LEU A 123 3.13 6.45 -9.67
C LEU A 123 4.45 6.37 -10.45
N LYS A 124 4.40 5.97 -11.73
CA LYS A 124 5.58 5.86 -12.61
C LYS A 124 6.19 7.23 -12.96
N ASP A 125 5.41 8.29 -12.93
CA ASP A 125 5.88 9.66 -13.18
C ASP A 125 6.64 10.24 -11.96
N TYR A 126 6.57 9.59 -10.82
CA TYR A 126 7.26 10.01 -9.61
C TYR A 126 8.64 9.36 -9.51
N ASP A 127 9.71 10.16 -9.60
CA ASP A 127 11.10 9.69 -9.70
C ASP A 127 11.51 8.61 -8.68
N ASP A 128 10.96 8.59 -7.46
CA ASP A 128 11.37 7.57 -6.47
C ASP A 128 10.64 6.22 -6.63
N TYR A 129 9.71 6.06 -7.58
CA TYR A 129 9.05 4.77 -7.80
C TYR A 129 10.05 3.65 -8.14
N ILE A 130 11.15 4.01 -8.80
CA ILE A 130 12.25 3.09 -9.17
C ILE A 130 13.05 2.61 -7.95
N ASN A 131 12.95 3.32 -6.80
CA ASN A 131 13.61 2.93 -5.56
C ASN A 131 12.88 1.77 -4.87
N PHE A 132 11.79 1.29 -5.45
CA PHE A 132 11.03 0.14 -4.98
C PHE A 132 11.02 -0.95 -6.05
N ASN A 133 11.19 -2.19 -5.61
CA ASN A 133 10.80 -3.34 -6.42
C ASN A 133 9.28 -3.55 -6.25
N TRP A 134 8.56 -3.63 -7.37
CA TRP A 134 7.11 -3.81 -7.39
C TRP A 134 6.77 -5.20 -7.89
N HIS A 135 6.23 -6.04 -7.01
CA HIS A 135 5.83 -7.39 -7.33
C HIS A 135 4.31 -7.50 -7.38
N HIS A 136 3.76 -7.83 -8.55
CA HIS A 136 2.32 -8.07 -8.67
C HIS A 136 1.95 -9.37 -7.93
N LEU A 137 0.93 -9.31 -7.08
CA LEU A 137 0.47 -10.45 -6.30
C LEU A 137 -0.76 -11.08 -6.95
N ASP A 138 -0.70 -12.39 -7.22
CA ASP A 138 -1.89 -13.16 -7.55
C ASP A 138 -2.68 -13.44 -6.27
N ILE A 139 -3.87 -12.85 -6.16
CA ILE A 139 -4.75 -13.00 -5.00
C ILE A 139 -5.33 -14.42 -4.83
N ARG A 140 -5.22 -15.26 -5.86
CA ARG A 140 -5.66 -16.67 -5.82
C ARG A 140 -4.63 -17.56 -5.14
N ASP A 141 -3.38 -17.10 -5.06
CA ASP A 141 -2.32 -17.77 -4.31
C ASP A 141 -2.57 -17.59 -2.80
N PRO A 142 -2.73 -18.69 -2.03
CA PRO A 142 -2.91 -18.63 -0.58
C PRO A 142 -1.77 -17.90 0.15
N LEU A 143 -0.53 -17.98 -0.34
CA LEU A 143 0.62 -17.31 0.29
C LEU A 143 0.52 -15.80 0.10
N ASN A 144 0.23 -15.33 -1.11
CA ASN A 144 0.00 -13.92 -1.37
C ASN A 144 -1.20 -13.39 -0.59
N ARG A 145 -2.27 -14.18 -0.49
CA ARG A 145 -3.44 -13.82 0.32
C ARG A 145 -3.07 -13.62 1.79
N THR A 146 -2.31 -14.55 2.36
CA THR A 146 -1.84 -14.46 3.75
C THR A 146 -0.95 -13.23 3.94
N LEU A 147 -0.01 -12.99 3.02
CA LEU A 147 0.85 -11.80 3.04
C LEU A 147 0.03 -10.51 2.99
N ILE A 148 -0.98 -10.43 2.12
CA ILE A 148 -1.89 -9.28 2.03
C ILE A 148 -2.62 -9.05 3.35
N GLU A 149 -3.18 -10.11 3.93
CA GLU A 149 -3.91 -10.05 5.20
C GLU A 149 -3.01 -9.60 6.35
N ASP A 150 -1.80 -10.17 6.45
CA ASP A 150 -0.77 -9.82 7.45
C ASP A 150 -0.35 -8.35 7.34
N TYR A 151 -0.05 -7.88 6.14
CA TYR A 151 0.33 -6.48 5.93
C TYR A 151 -0.83 -5.51 6.12
N LEU A 152 -2.06 -5.91 5.87
CA LEU A 152 -3.23 -5.08 6.15
C LEU A 152 -3.53 -5.04 7.66
N ALA A 153 -3.30 -6.12 8.40
CA ALA A 153 -3.58 -6.17 9.83
C ALA A 153 -2.39 -5.78 10.74
N TRP A 154 -1.19 -5.63 10.18
CA TRP A 154 0.06 -5.27 10.88
C TRP A 154 0.50 -6.32 11.90
N ASP A 155 0.22 -7.59 11.60
CA ASP A 155 0.50 -8.75 12.43
C ASP A 155 0.80 -9.96 11.54
N GLY A 156 0.95 -11.15 12.14
CA GLY A 156 1.34 -12.36 11.41
C GLY A 156 2.85 -12.46 11.18
N ASP A 157 3.23 -13.12 10.10
CA ASP A 157 4.64 -13.45 9.81
C ASP A 157 5.37 -12.30 9.12
N LEU A 158 4.65 -11.52 8.30
CA LEU A 158 5.19 -10.36 7.55
C LEU A 158 6.44 -10.70 6.71
N GLY A 159 6.58 -11.95 6.25
CA GLY A 159 7.77 -12.43 5.54
C GLY A 159 8.95 -12.72 6.48
N GLY A 160 8.66 -13.13 7.71
CA GLY A 160 9.62 -13.41 8.77
C GLY A 160 10.17 -12.17 9.48
N ARG A 161 9.65 -10.96 9.18
CA ARG A 161 10.14 -9.70 9.75
C ARG A 161 9.27 -9.22 10.89
N LYS A 162 9.88 -8.56 11.88
CA LYS A 162 9.16 -8.07 13.07
C LYS A 162 8.64 -6.67 12.82
N PHE A 163 7.35 -6.47 13.08
CA PHE A 163 6.71 -5.16 12.98
C PHE A 163 7.35 -4.13 13.92
N ILE A 164 7.65 -2.95 13.37
CA ILE A 164 8.11 -1.78 14.14
C ILE A 164 7.06 -0.68 14.10
N GLN A 165 6.59 -0.32 12.89
CA GLN A 165 5.69 0.80 12.67
C GLN A 165 4.96 0.66 11.34
N GLY A 166 3.71 1.16 11.25
CA GLY A 166 2.92 1.16 10.02
C GLY A 166 2.44 2.55 9.61
N GLN A 167 2.15 2.73 8.32
CA GLN A 167 1.49 3.89 7.75
C GLN A 167 0.49 3.48 6.66
N ILE A 168 -0.65 4.18 6.60
CA ILE A 168 -1.71 3.92 5.64
C ILE A 168 -1.78 5.06 4.62
N TYR A 169 -1.75 4.70 3.34
CA TYR A 169 -2.08 5.59 2.23
C TYR A 169 -3.56 5.45 1.89
N LYS A 170 -4.33 6.53 1.99
CA LYS A 170 -5.78 6.51 1.75
C LYS A 170 -6.34 7.86 1.37
#